data_AF-A0AAU9UUA5-F1
#
_entry.id   AF-A0AAU9UUA5-F1
#
_cell.length_a   1.000
_cell.length_b   1.000
_cell.length_c   1.000
_cell.angle_alpha   90.00
_cell.angle_beta   90.00
_cell.angle_gamma   90.00
#
_symmetry.space_group_name_H-M   'P 1'
#
loop_
_entity.id
_entity.type
_entity.pdbx_description
1 polymer ?
#
loop_
_entity_poly.entity_id
_entity_poly.type
_entity_poly.pdbx_seq_one_letter_code
_entity_poly.pdbx_strand_id
1 'polypeptide(L)'
;MDKLLAEYTVKRRTNRWPLALFYNIIDIAALAAYIIYMEHNPQFVSSDRRRRFLKSLSLQLCGKNIEQRSKNCIVTSKLHVRSAMQDVLGQELRLSISSGSTTSISQTRRDSTGRVAVVGSCYICRELKRKQRKTRKACTNCRKPVCDEHAITRPTCNTCFESCANSI
;
A
#
# COMPACT_ATOMS: atom_id res chain seq x y z
N MET A 1 10.14 -40.80 -3.40
CA MET A 1 9.33 -39.68 -2.91
C MET A 1 10.22 -38.54 -2.42
N ASP A 2 11.21 -38.81 -1.58
CA ASP A 2 12.03 -37.78 -0.90
C ASP A 2 12.79 -36.82 -1.83
N LYS A 3 13.29 -37.31 -2.98
CA LYS A 3 13.93 -36.46 -3.99
C LYS A 3 13.01 -35.34 -4.48
N LEU A 4 11.72 -35.63 -4.66
CA LEU A 4 10.73 -34.62 -5.07
C LEU A 4 10.51 -33.61 -3.95
N LEU A 5 10.42 -34.05 -2.69
CA LEU A 5 10.20 -33.14 -1.57
C LEU A 5 11.42 -32.23 -1.32
N ALA A 6 12.63 -32.73 -1.55
CA ALA A 6 13.87 -31.96 -1.36
C ALA A 6 14.03 -30.78 -2.34
N GLU A 7 13.55 -30.92 -3.59
CA GLU A 7 13.74 -29.90 -4.64
C GLU A 7 13.00 -28.58 -4.36
N TYR A 8 11.80 -28.65 -3.78
CA TYR A 8 10.95 -27.50 -3.47
C TYR A 8 10.49 -27.52 -2.00
N THR A 9 11.43 -27.69 -1.07
CA THR A 9 11.13 -27.73 0.36
C THR A 9 10.95 -26.34 0.97
N VAL A 10 10.00 -26.20 1.92
CA VAL A 10 9.85 -24.99 2.75
C VAL A 10 10.59 -25.08 4.09
N LYS A 11 11.34 -26.16 4.32
CA LYS A 11 12.07 -26.38 5.58
C LYS A 11 13.06 -25.26 5.85
N ARG A 12 13.07 -24.80 7.10
CA ARG A 12 14.04 -23.84 7.63
C ARG A 12 14.66 -24.37 8.89
N ARG A 13 15.89 -23.94 9.18
CA ARG A 13 16.55 -24.22 10.45
C ARG A 13 15.67 -23.73 11.60
N THR A 14 15.32 -24.63 12.51
CA THR A 14 14.49 -24.34 13.68
C THR A 14 14.91 -25.24 14.84
N ASN A 15 14.89 -24.69 16.05
CA ASN A 15 15.12 -25.45 17.29
C ASN A 15 13.80 -25.96 17.90
N ARG A 16 12.66 -25.69 17.24
CA ARG A 16 11.32 -26.08 17.69
C ARG A 16 10.83 -27.24 16.83
N TRP A 17 10.81 -28.46 17.40
CA TRP A 17 10.39 -29.66 16.69
C TRP A 17 8.98 -29.59 16.07
N PRO A 18 7.95 -28.94 16.69
CA PRO A 18 6.62 -28.91 16.08
C PRO A 18 6.61 -28.10 14.77
N LEU A 19 7.45 -27.07 14.69
CA LEU A 19 7.60 -26.26 13.48
C LEU A 19 8.29 -27.06 12.37
N ALA A 20 9.25 -27.93 12.70
CA ALA A 20 9.88 -28.82 11.74
C ALA A 20 8.86 -29.82 11.16
N LEU A 21 7.97 -30.37 11.99
CA LEU A 21 6.87 -31.21 11.55
C LEU A 21 5.90 -30.42 10.65
N PHE A 22 5.56 -29.19 11.01
CA PHE A 22 4.70 -28.34 10.20
C PHE A 22 5.25 -28.10 8.78
N TYR A 23 6.56 -27.87 8.64
CA TYR A 23 7.19 -27.78 7.32
C TYR A 23 7.04 -29.07 6.50
N ASN A 24 7.19 -30.25 7.13
CA ASN A 24 6.96 -31.52 6.45
C ASN A 24 5.51 -31.63 5.94
N ILE A 25 4.53 -31.21 6.76
CA ILE A 25 3.11 -31.24 6.39
C ILE A 25 2.87 -30.34 5.16
N ILE A 26 3.45 -29.14 5.13
CA ILE A 26 3.32 -28.23 3.98
C ILE A 26 3.91 -28.85 2.71
N ASP A 27 5.12 -29.42 2.79
CA ASP A 27 5.79 -30.02 1.62
C ASP A 27 4.96 -31.18 1.04
N ILE A 28 4.40 -32.04 1.90
CA ILE A 28 3.53 -33.16 1.49
C ILE A 28 2.22 -32.65 0.90
N ALA A 29 1.56 -31.70 1.56
CA ALA A 29 0.30 -31.13 1.10
C ALA A 29 0.44 -30.44 -0.26
N ALA A 30 1.52 -29.70 -0.48
CA ALA A 30 1.80 -29.04 -1.75
C ALA A 30 2.04 -30.06 -2.89
N LEU A 31 2.73 -31.17 -2.60
CA LEU A 31 2.93 -32.24 -3.58
C LEU A 31 1.62 -32.97 -3.90
N ALA A 32 0.80 -33.28 -2.88
CA ALA A 32 -0.51 -33.91 -3.08
C ALA A 32 -1.44 -33.03 -3.93
N ALA A 33 -1.52 -31.73 -3.61
CA ALA A 33 -2.30 -30.77 -4.39
C ALA A 33 -1.80 -30.67 -5.84
N TYR A 34 -0.49 -30.71 -6.06
CA TYR A 34 0.10 -30.73 -7.39
C TYR A 34 -0.32 -31.97 -8.20
N ILE A 35 -0.29 -33.16 -7.60
CA ILE A 35 -0.68 -34.41 -8.27
C ILE A 35 -2.15 -34.35 -8.70
N ILE A 36 -3.05 -33.93 -7.80
CA ILE A 36 -4.48 -33.77 -8.11
C ILE A 36 -4.69 -32.76 -9.24
N TYR A 37 -4.00 -31.63 -9.18
CA TYR A 37 -4.09 -30.60 -10.21
C TYR A 37 -3.62 -31.11 -11.58
N MET A 38 -2.52 -31.86 -11.63
CA MET A 38 -1.99 -32.43 -12.86
C MET A 38 -2.93 -33.45 -13.49
N GLU A 39 -3.60 -34.26 -12.68
CA GLU A 39 -4.58 -35.25 -13.17
C GLU A 39 -5.77 -34.57 -13.85
N HIS A 40 -6.26 -33.47 -13.27
CA HIS A 40 -7.37 -32.71 -13.85
C HIS A 40 -6.97 -31.80 -15.02
N ASN A 41 -5.67 -31.53 -15.23
CA ASN A 41 -5.17 -30.61 -16.25
C ASN A 41 -4.06 -31.25 -17.10
N PRO A 42 -4.35 -32.33 -17.84
CA PRO A 42 -3.35 -33.05 -18.63
C PRO A 42 -2.71 -32.20 -19.73
N GLN A 43 -3.43 -31.19 -20.24
CA GLN A 43 -2.95 -30.22 -21.22
C GLN A 43 -1.87 -29.28 -20.69
N PHE A 44 -1.65 -29.23 -19.37
CA PHE A 44 -0.57 -28.44 -18.79
C PHE A 44 0.75 -29.16 -19.06
N VAL A 45 1.40 -28.83 -20.18
CA VAL A 45 2.69 -29.40 -20.60
C VAL A 45 3.76 -28.30 -20.54
N SER A 46 4.75 -28.49 -19.65
CA SER A 46 5.90 -27.60 -19.51
C SER A 46 7.03 -28.37 -18.80
N SER A 47 8.28 -27.96 -19.00
CA SER A 47 9.40 -28.41 -18.17
C SER A 47 9.23 -28.00 -16.71
N ASP A 48 8.58 -26.84 -16.48
CA ASP A 48 8.56 -26.15 -15.18
C ASP A 48 7.19 -26.25 -14.48
N ARG A 49 6.41 -27.29 -14.76
CA ARG A 49 5.01 -27.42 -14.31
C ARG A 49 4.86 -27.22 -12.82
N ARG A 50 5.70 -27.92 -12.04
CA ARG A 50 5.66 -27.85 -10.58
C ARG A 50 5.98 -26.46 -10.05
N ARG A 51 7.02 -25.80 -10.58
CA ARG A 51 7.39 -24.43 -10.20
C ARG A 51 6.27 -23.44 -10.49
N ARG A 52 5.67 -23.52 -11.68
CA ARG A 52 4.54 -22.66 -12.09
C ARG A 52 3.32 -22.89 -11.22
N PHE A 53 3.00 -24.14 -10.92
CA PHE A 53 1.93 -24.51 -9.99
C PHE A 53 2.17 -23.90 -8.61
N LEU A 54 3.34 -24.12 -8.00
CA LEU A 54 3.67 -23.57 -6.67
C LEU A 54 3.67 -22.04 -6.64
N LYS A 55 4.11 -21.39 -7.73
CA LYS A 55 4.03 -19.93 -7.86
C LYS A 55 2.58 -19.45 -7.90
N SER A 56 1.72 -20.10 -8.69
CA SER A 56 0.29 -19.76 -8.74
C SER A 56 -0.40 -20.01 -7.40
N LEU A 57 -0.15 -21.16 -6.77
CA LEU A 57 -0.67 -21.51 -5.46
C LEU A 57 -0.30 -20.46 -4.40
N SER A 58 0.98 -20.08 -4.33
CA SER A 58 1.44 -19.09 -3.35
C SER A 58 0.84 -17.71 -3.59
N LEU A 59 0.66 -17.28 -4.84
CA LEU A 59 -0.03 -16.03 -5.17
C LEU A 59 -1.50 -16.06 -4.74
N GLN A 60 -2.21 -17.16 -4.98
CA GLN A 60 -3.62 -17.32 -4.58
C GLN A 60 -3.79 -17.29 -3.06
N LEU A 61 -2.91 -17.95 -2.31
CA LEU A 61 -2.94 -17.95 -0.84
C LEU A 61 -2.59 -16.56 -0.27
N CYS A 62 -1.66 -15.85 -0.89
CA CYS A 62 -1.25 -14.53 -0.44
C CYS A 62 -2.20 -13.41 -0.85
N GLY A 63 -2.97 -13.55 -1.93
CA GLY A 63 -3.76 -12.48 -2.55
C GLY A 63 -4.65 -11.72 -1.56
N LYS A 64 -5.50 -12.43 -0.80
CA LYS A 64 -6.38 -11.81 0.21
C LYS A 64 -5.61 -11.06 1.30
N ASN A 65 -4.48 -11.63 1.75
CA ASN A 65 -3.63 -11.01 2.76
C ASN A 65 -2.95 -9.74 2.22
N ILE A 66 -2.51 -9.76 0.96
CA ILE A 66 -1.92 -8.62 0.28
C ILE A 66 -2.96 -7.50 0.10
N GLU A 67 -4.18 -7.85 -0.32
CA GLU A 67 -5.30 -6.91 -0.44
C GLU A 67 -5.66 -6.27 0.91
N GLN A 68 -5.69 -7.04 1.99
CA GLN A 68 -5.93 -6.47 3.31
C GLN A 68 -4.81 -5.52 3.74
N ARG A 69 -3.55 -5.85 3.42
CA ARG A 69 -2.39 -5.01 3.75
C ARG A 69 -2.31 -3.75 2.90
N SER A 70 -2.82 -3.77 1.67
CA SER A 70 -2.82 -2.59 0.80
C SER A 70 -3.71 -1.46 1.33
N LYS A 71 -4.72 -1.80 2.14
CA LYS A 71 -5.58 -0.83 2.85
C LYS A 71 -4.85 -0.08 3.96
N ASN A 72 -3.69 -0.58 4.42
CA ASN A 72 -2.91 0.09 5.46
C ASN A 72 -2.02 1.18 4.85
N CYS A 73 -2.36 2.44 5.10
CA CYS A 73 -1.63 3.59 4.57
C CYS A 73 -0.15 3.64 4.96
N ILE A 74 0.24 3.13 6.14
CA ILE A 74 1.65 3.11 6.60
C ILE A 74 2.47 2.13 5.75
N VAL A 75 1.87 1.01 5.33
CA VAL A 75 2.51 0.01 4.49
C VAL A 75 2.56 0.52 3.04
N THR A 76 1.43 1.03 2.54
CA THR A 76 1.27 1.50 1.16
C THR A 76 1.97 2.83 0.88
N SER A 77 2.37 3.58 1.91
CA SER A 77 3.19 4.79 1.74
C SER A 77 4.62 4.48 1.27
N LYS A 78 5.10 3.24 1.45
CA LYS A 78 6.41 2.80 0.98
C LYS A 78 6.31 2.43 -0.50
N LEU A 79 6.99 3.20 -1.36
CA LEU A 79 6.90 3.05 -2.82
C LEU A 79 7.19 1.63 -3.32
N HIS A 80 8.28 1.00 -2.87
CA HIS A 80 8.66 -0.35 -3.31
C HIS A 80 7.64 -1.41 -2.88
N VAL A 81 7.06 -1.27 -1.68
CA VAL A 81 6.02 -2.19 -1.18
C VAL A 81 4.75 -2.02 -2.00
N ARG A 82 4.34 -0.78 -2.25
CA ARG A 82 3.16 -0.48 -3.06
C ARG A 82 3.30 -1.03 -4.48
N SER A 83 4.45 -0.81 -5.13
CA SER A 83 4.73 -1.33 -6.47
C SER A 83 4.62 -2.85 -6.52
N ALA A 84 5.26 -3.56 -5.58
CA ALA A 84 5.14 -5.01 -5.49
C ALA A 84 3.70 -5.50 -5.23
N MET A 85 2.91 -4.75 -4.45
CA MET A 85 1.50 -5.08 -4.23
C MET A 85 0.65 -4.82 -5.48
N GLN A 86 0.95 -3.77 -6.25
CA GLN A 86 0.28 -3.47 -7.53
C GLN A 86 0.57 -4.57 -8.56
N ASP A 87 1.83 -5.02 -8.66
CA ASP A 87 2.24 -6.12 -9.56
C ASP A 87 1.48 -7.42 -9.26
N VAL A 88 1.27 -7.73 -7.98
CA VAL A 88 0.58 -8.96 -7.57
C VAL A 88 -0.94 -8.85 -7.75
N LEU A 89 -1.53 -7.68 -7.45
CA LEU A 89 -2.97 -7.48 -7.52
C LEU A 89 -3.47 -7.08 -8.92
N GLY A 90 -2.60 -6.62 -9.81
CA GLY A 90 -2.96 -6.14 -11.14
C GLY A 90 -3.80 -4.86 -11.12
N GLN A 91 -3.79 -4.10 -10.03
CA GLN A 91 -4.57 -2.88 -9.87
C GLN A 91 -3.75 -1.74 -9.28
N GLU A 92 -4.06 -0.52 -9.71
CA GLU A 92 -3.43 0.69 -9.20
C GLU A 92 -3.90 1.00 -7.77
N LEU A 93 -3.02 0.76 -6.80
CA LEU A 93 -3.20 1.18 -5.41
C LEU A 93 -2.97 2.69 -5.27
N ARG A 94 -4.00 3.48 -5.60
CA ARG A 94 -4.00 4.91 -5.27
C ARG A 94 -4.10 5.07 -3.76
N LEU A 95 -3.16 5.79 -3.16
CA LEU A 95 -3.35 6.32 -1.82
C LEU A 95 -4.57 7.24 -1.92
N SER A 96 -5.66 6.87 -1.26
CA SER A 96 -6.81 7.74 -1.10
C SER A 96 -6.35 8.95 -0.27
N ILE A 97 -5.87 9.97 -0.96
CA ILE A 97 -6.03 11.34 -0.48
C ILE A 97 -7.54 11.51 -0.47
N SER A 98 -8.16 11.48 0.71
CA SER A 98 -9.61 11.62 0.85
C SER A 98 -10.06 12.99 0.33
N SER A 99 -10.24 13.09 -0.97
CA SER A 99 -11.09 14.06 -1.64
C SER A 99 -12.53 13.65 -1.34
N GLY A 100 -12.99 13.95 -0.13
CA GLY A 100 -14.25 13.47 0.41
C GLY A 100 -14.97 14.51 1.26
N SER A 101 -15.37 15.61 0.62
CA SER A 101 -16.68 16.24 0.82
C SER A 101 -16.91 17.27 -0.28
N THR A 102 -17.51 16.79 -1.36
CA THR A 102 -18.30 17.58 -2.28
C THR A 102 -19.46 18.19 -1.49
N THR A 103 -19.28 19.39 -0.98
CA THR A 103 -20.39 20.28 -0.64
C THR A 103 -19.97 21.72 -0.94
N SER A 104 -20.67 22.30 -1.91
CA SER A 104 -20.71 23.71 -2.30
C SER A 104 -19.37 24.41 -2.57
N ILE A 105 -19.15 24.64 -3.86
CA ILE A 105 -18.33 25.73 -4.40
C ILE A 105 -18.74 27.04 -3.72
N SER A 106 -17.95 27.50 -2.74
CA SER A 106 -17.91 28.91 -2.35
C SER A 106 -16.50 29.40 -2.63
N GLN A 107 -16.39 30.29 -3.61
CA GLN A 107 -15.15 30.90 -4.09
C GLN A 107 -14.34 31.49 -2.93
N THR A 108 -13.35 30.76 -2.43
CA THR A 108 -12.36 31.32 -1.51
C THR A 108 -11.38 32.14 -2.35
N ARG A 109 -11.35 33.46 -2.13
CA ARG A 109 -10.38 34.37 -2.77
C ARG A 109 -8.97 33.80 -2.61
N ARG A 110 -8.19 33.77 -3.69
CA ARG A 110 -6.79 33.33 -3.69
C ARG A 110 -5.90 34.57 -3.77
N ASP A 111 -4.80 34.58 -3.02
CA ASP A 111 -3.79 35.66 -3.10
C ASP A 111 -3.01 35.56 -4.42
N SER A 112 -2.21 36.58 -4.76
CA SER A 112 -1.38 36.64 -5.98
C SER A 112 -0.39 35.47 -6.14
N THR A 113 -0.16 34.69 -5.08
CA THR A 113 0.64 33.46 -5.08
C THR A 113 -0.18 32.16 -5.23
N GLY A 114 -1.48 32.27 -5.54
CA GLY A 114 -2.39 31.13 -5.75
C GLY A 114 -2.86 30.42 -4.47
N ARG A 115 -2.48 30.91 -3.28
CA ARG A 115 -2.87 30.33 -1.98
C ARG A 115 -4.24 30.82 -1.55
N VAL A 116 -5.03 29.94 -0.91
CA VAL A 116 -6.34 30.26 -0.33
C VAL A 116 -6.16 31.35 0.73
N ALA A 117 -6.77 32.52 0.53
CA ALA A 117 -6.73 33.62 1.47
C ALA A 117 -7.61 33.27 2.68
N VAL A 118 -6.99 32.82 3.77
CA VAL A 118 -7.67 32.58 5.04
C VAL A 118 -7.22 33.65 6.03
N VAL A 119 -8.18 34.34 6.66
CA VAL A 119 -7.92 35.30 7.74
C VAL A 119 -8.35 34.66 9.04
N GLY A 120 -7.41 34.46 9.97
CA GLY A 120 -7.73 33.89 11.29
C GLY A 120 -6.51 33.53 12.13
N SER A 121 -6.76 32.92 13.29
CA SER A 121 -5.72 32.38 14.17
C SER A 121 -5.56 30.87 13.98
N CYS A 122 -4.34 30.35 14.13
CA CYS A 122 -4.05 28.93 14.04
C CYS A 122 -4.98 28.10 14.94
N TYR A 123 -5.68 27.12 14.35
CA TYR A 123 -6.65 26.30 15.09
C TYR A 123 -5.96 25.44 16.16
N ILE A 124 -4.74 24.96 15.88
CA ILE A 124 -3.94 24.12 16.80
C ILE A 124 -3.45 24.96 17.99
N CYS A 125 -2.95 26.18 17.74
CA CYS A 125 -2.56 27.10 18.80
C CYS A 125 -3.74 27.49 19.70
N ARG A 126 -4.92 27.68 19.09
CA ARG A 126 -6.14 28.05 19.82
C ARG A 126 -6.62 26.91 20.70
N GLU A 127 -6.60 25.67 20.20
CA GLU A 127 -7.08 24.50 20.93
C GLU A 127 -6.10 24.06 22.03
N LEU A 128 -4.82 23.90 21.69
CA LEU A 128 -3.83 23.30 22.61
C LEU A 128 -3.23 24.29 23.60
N LYS A 129 -3.12 25.57 23.21
CA LYS A 129 -2.39 26.58 23.98
C LYS A 129 -3.22 27.80 24.32
N ARG A 130 -4.50 27.86 23.91
CA ARG A 130 -5.37 29.07 23.98
C ARG A 130 -4.71 30.33 23.41
N LYS A 131 -3.74 30.18 22.50
CA LYS A 131 -2.99 31.28 21.89
C LYS A 131 -3.59 31.62 20.52
N GLN A 132 -3.93 32.89 20.31
CA GLN A 132 -4.48 33.38 19.04
C GLN A 132 -3.39 33.83 18.06
N ARG A 133 -2.52 32.89 17.64
CA ARG A 133 -1.48 33.21 16.65
C ARG A 133 -2.09 33.41 15.27
N LYS A 134 -2.07 34.64 14.75
CA LYS A 134 -2.59 34.98 13.41
C LYS A 134 -1.83 34.24 12.31
N THR A 135 -2.53 33.78 11.29
CA THR A 135 -1.95 33.09 10.13
C THR A 135 -2.73 33.42 8.86
N ARG A 136 -2.03 33.34 7.73
CA ARG A 136 -2.58 33.41 6.37
C ARG A 136 -2.49 32.08 5.63
N LYS A 137 -1.96 31.03 6.29
CA LYS A 137 -1.82 29.68 5.72
C LYS A 137 -2.95 28.80 6.21
N ALA A 138 -3.44 27.95 5.32
CA ALA A 138 -4.46 26.96 5.61
C ALA A 138 -3.94 25.56 5.30
N CYS A 139 -4.40 24.57 6.05
CA CYS A 139 -4.13 23.18 5.73
C CYS A 139 -4.77 22.82 4.38
N THR A 140 -4.01 22.21 3.47
CA THR A 140 -4.52 21.77 2.17
C THR A 140 -5.65 20.75 2.28
N ASN A 141 -5.64 19.95 3.36
CA ASN A 141 -6.63 18.90 3.58
C ASN A 141 -7.92 19.42 4.25
N CYS A 142 -7.81 20.17 5.35
CA CYS A 142 -8.97 20.60 6.14
C CYS A 142 -9.32 22.08 6.02
N ARG A 143 -8.56 22.88 5.25
CA ARG A 143 -8.69 24.34 5.06
C ARG A 143 -8.72 25.19 6.33
N LYS A 144 -8.50 24.60 7.50
CA LYS A 144 -8.38 25.32 8.77
C LYS A 144 -7.09 26.16 8.78
N PRO A 145 -7.08 27.35 9.43
CA PRO A 145 -5.89 28.19 9.55
C PRO A 145 -4.80 27.51 10.39
N VAL A 146 -3.57 27.46 9.89
CA VAL A 146 -2.40 26.83 10.57
C VAL A 146 -1.20 27.77 10.52
N CYS A 147 -0.46 27.91 11.63
CA CYS A 147 0.78 28.69 11.66
C CYS A 147 1.99 27.88 11.18
N ASP A 148 3.10 28.54 10.91
CA ASP A 148 4.30 27.92 10.33
C ASP A 148 4.89 26.79 11.18
N GLU A 149 4.83 26.89 12.51
CA GLU A 149 5.26 25.82 13.42
C GLU A 149 4.42 24.54 13.30
N HIS A 150 3.15 24.66 12.93
CA HIS A 150 2.24 23.52 12.80
C HIS A 150 1.97 23.13 11.35
N ALA A 151 2.51 23.88 10.39
CA ALA A 151 2.37 23.62 8.97
C ALA A 151 3.50 22.71 8.50
N ILE A 152 3.17 21.49 8.11
CA ILE A 152 4.12 20.60 7.44
C ILE A 152 4.10 20.94 5.95
N THR A 153 4.75 22.03 5.56
CA THR A 153 5.01 22.32 4.15
C THR A 153 6.06 21.34 3.64
N ARG A 154 5.70 20.47 2.70
CA ARG A 154 6.69 19.75 1.89
C ARG A 154 7.22 20.72 0.82
N PRO A 155 8.48 21.16 0.87
CA PRO A 155 9.06 21.89 -0.26
C PRO A 155 9.10 20.95 -1.47
N THR A 156 8.46 21.35 -2.56
CA THR A 156 8.49 20.64 -3.85
C THR A 156 9.11 21.56 -4.89
N CYS A 157 10.05 21.04 -5.69
CA CYS A 157 10.67 21.79 -6.79
C CYS A 157 9.71 21.95 -7.98
N ASN A 158 10.01 22.91 -8.86
CA ASN A 158 9.16 23.29 -9.98
C ASN A 158 8.87 22.13 -10.95
N THR A 159 9.84 21.23 -11.15
CA THR A 159 9.67 20.04 -12.00
C THR A 159 8.69 19.02 -11.41
N CYS A 160 8.62 18.92 -10.08
CA CYS A 160 7.64 18.07 -9.38
C CYS A 160 6.23 18.70 -9.31
N PHE A 161 6.10 20.01 -9.57
CA PHE A 161 4.81 20.70 -9.62
C PHE A 161 4.11 20.47 -10.97
N GLU A 162 4.84 20.61 -12.07
CA GLU A 162 4.29 20.50 -13.44
C GLU A 162 3.77 19.09 -13.77
N SER A 163 4.45 18.05 -13.26
CA SER A 163 4.03 16.66 -13.44
C SER A 163 2.69 16.34 -12.75
N CYS A 164 2.27 17.15 -11.78
CA CYS A 164 0.98 17.01 -11.10
C CYS A 164 -0.15 17.78 -11.82
N ALA A 165 0.17 18.83 -12.57
CA ALA A 165 -0.81 19.64 -13.31
C ALA A 165 -1.36 18.93 -14.56
N ASN A 166 -0.54 18.07 -15.20
CA ASN A 166 -0.92 17.34 -16.42
C ASN A 166 -1.69 16.03 -16.16
N SER A 167 -2.09 15.75 -14.91
CA SER A 167 -2.86 14.56 -14.52
C SER A 167 -4.27 14.89 -13.99
N ILE A 168 -4.78 16.10 -14.28
CA ILE A 168 -6.19 16.51 -14.09
C ILE A 168 -6.82 16.63 -15.48
#